data_AF-A0A2J8MMW9-F1
#
_entry.id   AF-A0A2J8MMW9-F1
#
_cell.length_a   1.000
_cell.length_b   1.000
_cell.length_c   1.000
_cell.angle_alpha   90.00
_cell.angle_beta   90.00
_cell.angle_gamma   90.00
#
_symmetry.space_group_name_H-M   'P 1'
#
loop_
_entity.id
_entity.type
_entity.pdbx_description
1 polymer ?
#
loop_
_entity_poly.entity_id
_entity_poly.type
_entity_poly.pdbx_seq_one_letter_code
_entity_poly.pdbx_strand_id
1 'polypeptide(L)'
;MLPFSQNMVSSFRVSELQVLLGFAGRNKSGRKHDLLMRALHLLKSGCSPAVQIKIRELYRRRYPRTLEGLSDLSTIKSSVFSLDGGSS
;
A
#
# COMPACT_ATOMS: atom_id res chain seq x y z
N MET A 1 8.35 7.26 2.60
CA MET A 1 7.49 6.50 1.67
C MET A 1 6.47 5.71 2.49
N LEU A 2 5.17 5.95 2.29
CA LEU A 2 4.12 5.63 3.27
C LEU A 2 4.03 4.13 3.65
N PRO A 3 3.96 3.79 4.96
CA PRO A 3 3.85 2.39 5.43
C PRO A 3 2.53 1.70 5.05
N PHE A 4 1.50 2.46 4.64
CA PHE A 4 0.18 1.93 4.29
C PHE A 4 0.18 0.98 3.09
N SER A 5 0.99 1.24 2.06
CA SER A 5 0.99 0.41 0.85
C SER A 5 1.54 -0.99 1.10
N GLN A 6 2.46 -1.15 2.08
CA GLN A 6 3.01 -2.47 2.42
C GLN A 6 1.98 -3.35 3.15
N ASN A 7 1.21 -2.77 4.06
CA ASN A 7 0.12 -3.47 4.76
C ASN A 7 -0.98 -3.94 3.79
N MET A 8 -1.30 -3.11 2.79
CA MET A 8 -2.25 -3.48 1.73
C MET A 8 -1.74 -4.65 0.89
N VAL A 9 -0.47 -4.59 0.45
CA VAL A 9 0.15 -5.65 -0.37
C VAL A 9 0.31 -6.96 0.40
N SER A 10 0.59 -6.91 1.71
CA SER A 10 0.65 -8.11 2.57
C SER A 10 -0.70 -8.84 2.66
N SER A 11 -1.80 -8.10 2.53
CA SER A 11 -3.17 -8.64 2.52
C SER A 11 -3.57 -9.30 1.20
N PHE A 12 -2.76 -9.16 0.14
CA PHE A 12 -3.05 -9.72 -1.17
C PHE A 12 -2.80 -11.23 -1.25
N ARG A 13 -3.64 -11.90 -2.03
CA ARG A 13 -3.50 -13.29 -2.44
C ARG A 13 -2.55 -13.39 -3.64
N VAL A 14 -2.17 -14.62 -3.98
CA VAL A 14 -1.28 -14.92 -5.12
C VAL A 14 -1.78 -14.28 -6.41
N SER A 15 -3.07 -14.44 -6.76
CA SER A 15 -3.65 -13.87 -7.97
C SER A 15 -3.55 -12.34 -8.03
N GLU A 16 -3.79 -11.65 -6.92
CA GLU A 16 -3.70 -10.19 -6.81
C GLU A 16 -2.24 -9.72 -6.94
N LEU A 17 -1.31 -10.42 -6.28
CA LEU A 17 0.13 -10.16 -6.41
C LEU A 17 0.61 -10.39 -7.84
N GLN A 18 0.10 -11.41 -8.53
CA GLN A 18 0.42 -11.69 -9.92
C GLN A 18 -0.07 -10.57 -10.85
N VAL A 19 -1.28 -10.08 -10.65
CA VAL A 19 -1.82 -8.93 -11.39
C VAL A 19 -0.99 -7.68 -11.14
N LEU A 20 -0.63 -7.40 -9.89
CA LEU A 20 0.20 -6.24 -9.52
C LEU A 20 1.59 -6.30 -10.16
N LEU A 21 2.26 -7.45 -10.08
CA LEU A 21 3.59 -7.65 -10.66
C LEU A 21 3.54 -7.61 -12.19
N GLY A 22 2.53 -8.24 -12.81
CA GLY A 22 2.32 -8.17 -14.25
C GLY A 22 2.09 -6.74 -14.73
N PHE A 23 1.30 -5.96 -14.00
CA PHE A 23 1.09 -4.53 -14.27
C PHE A 23 2.39 -3.72 -14.16
N ALA A 24 3.26 -4.07 -13.24
CA ALA A 24 4.56 -3.42 -13.05
C ALA A 24 5.68 -3.97 -13.98
N GLY A 25 5.37 -4.87 -14.91
CA GLY A 25 6.37 -5.50 -15.79
C GLY A 25 7.35 -6.42 -15.05
N ARG A 26 6.96 -6.96 -13.89
CA ARG A 26 7.77 -7.87 -13.07
C ARG A 26 7.30 -9.31 -13.24
N ASN A 27 8.19 -10.24 -12.93
CA ASN A 27 7.90 -11.67 -12.98
C ASN A 27 6.72 -12.03 -12.05
N LYS A 28 5.71 -12.70 -12.60
CA LYS A 28 4.46 -13.11 -11.92
C LYS A 28 4.40 -14.60 -11.51
N SER A 29 5.46 -15.36 -11.75
CA SER A 29 5.55 -16.78 -11.36
C SER A 29 6.25 -16.94 -10.01
N GLY A 30 5.81 -17.88 -9.18
CA GLY A 30 6.43 -18.21 -7.89
C GLY A 30 5.42 -18.44 -6.76
N ARG A 31 5.91 -18.74 -5.55
CA ARG A 31 5.05 -18.91 -4.36
C ARG A 31 4.60 -17.53 -3.84
N LYS A 32 3.58 -17.52 -2.99
CA LYS A 32 3.03 -16.28 -2.38
C LYS A 32 4.13 -15.41 -1.77
N HIS A 33 5.06 -16.03 -1.04
CA HIS A 33 6.15 -15.31 -0.39
C HIS A 33 7.09 -14.64 -1.39
N ASP A 34 7.51 -15.32 -2.46
CA ASP A 34 8.38 -14.76 -3.49
C ASP A 34 7.72 -13.60 -4.24
N LEU A 35 6.41 -13.71 -4.52
CA LEU A 35 5.65 -12.63 -5.15
C LEU A 35 5.50 -11.44 -4.21
N LEU A 36 5.25 -11.69 -2.92
CA LEU A 36 5.14 -10.66 -1.90
C LEU A 36 6.47 -9.91 -1.74
N MET A 37 7.59 -10.62 -1.59
CA MET A 37 8.92 -10.02 -1.48
C MET A 37 9.24 -9.13 -2.69
N ARG A 38 8.92 -9.58 -3.91
CA ARG A 38 9.08 -8.76 -5.12
C ARG A 38 8.19 -7.52 -5.13
N ALA A 39 6.93 -7.63 -4.71
CA ALA A 39 6.02 -6.50 -4.63
C ALA A 39 6.46 -5.48 -3.57
N LEU A 40 6.94 -5.94 -2.41
CA LEU A 40 7.51 -5.09 -1.36
C LEU A 40 8.81 -4.42 -1.83
N HIS A 41 9.64 -5.12 -2.59
CA HIS A 41 10.85 -4.54 -3.18
C HIS A 41 10.52 -3.47 -4.22
N LEU A 42 9.50 -3.69 -5.07
CA LEU A 42 8.98 -2.70 -6.00
C LEU A 42 8.51 -1.43 -5.27
N LEU A 43 7.86 -1.58 -4.11
CA LEU A 43 7.48 -0.46 -3.26
C LEU A 43 8.70 0.27 -2.68
N LYS A 44 9.74 -0.44 -2.24
CA LYS A 44 10.96 0.18 -1.69
C LYS A 44 11.80 0.91 -2.74
N SER A 45 11.86 0.38 -3.96
CA SER A 45 12.71 0.89 -5.05
C SER A 45 12.16 2.14 -5.75
N GLY A 46 11.03 2.70 -5.30
CA GLY A 46 10.36 3.81 -5.98
C GLY A 46 9.30 3.33 -6.97
N CYS A 47 8.11 3.01 -6.48
CA CYS A 47 6.99 2.60 -7.33
C CYS A 47 6.33 3.79 -8.03
N SER A 48 5.98 3.66 -9.31
CA SER A 48 5.24 4.68 -10.06
C SER A 48 3.84 4.92 -9.45
N PRO A 49 3.26 6.13 -9.59
CA PRO A 49 1.91 6.44 -9.11
C PRO A 49 0.84 5.46 -9.61
N ALA A 50 1.00 4.94 -10.83
CA ALA A 50 0.12 3.93 -11.42
C ALA A 50 0.05 2.63 -10.58
N VAL A 51 1.17 2.19 -10.02
CA VAL A 51 1.25 0.98 -9.17
C VAL A 51 0.52 1.22 -7.84
N GLN A 52 0.67 2.41 -7.26
CA GLN A 52 -0.05 2.80 -6.04
C GLN A 52 -1.57 2.83 -6.25
N ILE A 53 -2.03 3.32 -7.41
CA ILE A 53 -3.45 3.27 -7.79
C ILE A 53 -3.91 1.82 -7.92
N LYS A 54 -3.12 0.95 -8.58
CA LYS A 54 -3.46 -0.48 -8.74
C LYS A 54 -3.57 -1.21 -7.39
N ILE A 55 -2.69 -0.93 -6.43
CA ILE A 55 -2.77 -1.49 -5.07
C ILE A 55 -4.08 -1.06 -4.39
N ARG A 56 -4.41 0.23 -4.43
CA ARG A 56 -5.68 0.72 -3.84
C ARG A 56 -6.90 0.09 -4.51
N GLU A 57 -6.87 -0.06 -5.83
CA GLU A 57 -7.94 -0.70 -6.60
C GLU A 57 -8.17 -2.15 -6.18
N LEU A 58 -7.10 -2.96 -6.11
CA LEU A 58 -7.17 -4.36 -5.70
C LEU A 58 -7.63 -4.50 -4.24
N TYR A 59 -7.12 -3.64 -3.36
CA TYR A 59 -7.52 -3.65 -1.96
C TYR A 59 -8.99 -3.24 -1.77
N ARG A 60 -9.49 -2.23 -2.49
CA ARG A 60 -10.90 -1.80 -2.44
C ARG A 60 -11.87 -2.89 -2.85
N ARG A 61 -11.52 -3.66 -3.89
CA ARG A 61 -12.33 -4.80 -4.35
C ARG A 61 -12.52 -5.86 -3.26
N ARG A 62 -11.54 -6.02 -2.36
CA ARG A 62 -11.59 -6.97 -1.24
C ARG A 62 -12.18 -6.39 0.04
N TYR A 63 -11.95 -5.11 0.28
CA TYR A 63 -12.33 -4.42 1.51
C TYR A 63 -13.05 -3.11 1.19
N PRO A 64 -14.29 -3.18 0.67
CA PRO A 64 -15.04 -1.98 0.25
C PRO A 64 -15.30 -0.99 1.39
N ARG A 65 -15.19 -1.40 2.66
CA ARG A 65 -15.50 -0.60 3.86
C ARG A 65 -14.29 0.11 4.50
N THR A 66 -13.06 -0.13 4.04
CA THR A 66 -11.84 0.30 4.78
C THR A 66 -11.18 1.56 4.21
N LEU A 67 -11.55 1.98 2.99
CA LEU A 67 -10.85 3.07 2.29
C LEU A 67 -11.38 4.49 2.57
N GLU A 68 -12.60 4.65 3.07
CA GLU A 68 -13.11 5.96 3.51
C GLU A 68 -12.20 6.55 4.60
N GLY A 69 -11.77 5.76 5.59
CA GLY A 69 -10.91 6.26 6.68
C GLY A 69 -9.43 6.52 6.33
N LEU A 70 -8.92 6.04 5.19
CA LEU A 70 -7.50 6.18 4.82
C LEU A 70 -7.23 7.44 3.99
N SER A 71 -8.23 7.98 3.29
CA SER A 71 -8.11 9.23 2.54
C SER A 71 -7.98 10.41 3.51
N ASP A 72 -8.76 10.41 4.59
CA ASP A 72 -8.70 11.41 5.66
C ASP A 72 -7.39 11.37 6.45
N LEU A 73 -6.81 10.19 6.69
CA LEU A 73 -5.58 10.09 7.49
C LEU A 73 -4.33 10.62 6.77
N SER A 74 -4.34 10.67 5.43
CA SER A 74 -3.27 11.32 4.66
C SER A 74 -3.24 12.84 4.85
N THR A 75 -4.40 13.45 5.13
CA THR A 75 -4.54 14.87 5.46
C THR A 75 -4.25 15.12 6.94
N ILE A 76 -4.61 14.20 7.83
CA ILE A 76 -4.47 14.36 9.29
C ILE A 76 -3.02 14.22 9.80
N LYS A 77 -2.10 13.63 9.02
CA LYS A 77 -0.68 13.54 9.43
C LYS A 77 0.10 14.85 9.34
N SER A 78 -0.52 15.97 8.92
CA SER A 78 0.12 17.29 8.93
C SER A 78 -0.24 18.15 10.16
N SER A 79 -1.19 17.73 11.01
CA SER A 79 -1.71 18.60 12.08
C SER A 79 -1.47 18.10 13.51
N VAL A 80 -0.85 16.94 13.70
CA VAL A 80 -0.53 16.38 15.04
C VAL A 80 0.95 16.60 15.37
N PHE A 81 1.36 17.86 15.49
CA PHE A 81 2.60 18.23 16.18
C PHE A 81 2.54 19.69 16.64
N SER A 82 1.59 20.02 17.52
CA SER A 82 1.58 21.27 18.28
C SER A 82 0.74 21.10 19.54
N LEU A 83 1.23 20.31 20.49
CA LEU A 83 0.81 20.37 21.89
C LEU A 83 2.04 20.08 22.77
N ASP A 84 2.90 21.08 22.90
CA ASP A 84 3.71 21.30 24.10
C ASP A 84 3.15 22.62 24.64
N GLY A 85 2.45 22.67 25.77
CA GLY A 85 2.85 22.11 27.05
C GLY A 85 2.87 23.26 28.06
N GLY A 86 1.80 24.08 28.07
CA GLY A 86 1.63 25.12 29.07
C GLY A 86 1.07 24.50 30.33
N SER A 87 1.86 24.48 31.41
CA SER A 87 1.37 24.36 32.78
C SER A 87 2.40 24.99 33.72
N SER A 88 2.00 26.17 34.17
CA SER A 88 2.17 26.83 35.48
C SER A 88 3.40 26.53 36.34
#